data_AF-A0A9E4LRE1-F1
#
_entry.id   AF-A0A9E4LRE1-F1
#
_cell.length_a   1.000
_cell.length_b   1.000
_cell.length_c   1.000
_cell.angle_alpha   90.00
_cell.angle_beta   90.00
_cell.angle_gamma   90.00
#
_symmetry.space_group_name_H-M   'P 1'
#
loop_
_entity.id
_entity.type
_entity.pdbx_description
1 polymer ?
#
loop_
_entity_poly.entity_id
_entity_poly.type
_entity_poly.pdbx_seq_one_letter_code
_entity_poly.pdbx_strand_id
1 'polypeptide(L)'
;EAGMGSSLMGANQLKRMVKKAKLDISVIHTPVGQLTDEADVVVVHKGLAMQAREKAPGAVIVPFTLFVNDPAVKGLVTTLVSGDPIVSKL
;
A
#
# COMPACT_ATOMS: atom_id res chain seq x y z
N GLU A 1 -10.51 8.32 -13.53
CA GLU A 1 -9.09 7.98 -13.77
C GLU A 1 -8.32 7.82 -12.46
N ALA A 2 -7.96 6.60 -12.08
CA ALA A 2 -7.11 6.33 -10.91
C ALA A 2 -5.60 6.35 -11.28
N GLY A 3 -5.22 7.18 -12.25
CA GLY A 3 -4.07 6.90 -13.12
C GLY A 3 -2.71 7.43 -12.67
N MET A 4 -2.62 8.62 -12.05
CA MET A 4 -1.30 9.20 -11.71
C MET A 4 -1.35 10.15 -10.49
N GLY A 5 -2.26 11.11 -10.44
CA GLY A 5 -2.26 12.14 -9.38
C GLY A 5 -2.61 11.60 -7.99
N SER A 6 -3.73 10.88 -7.88
CA SER A 6 -4.24 10.36 -6.60
C SER A 6 -3.39 9.23 -6.02
N SER A 7 -2.83 8.38 -6.87
CA SER A 7 -1.93 7.30 -6.47
C SER A 7 -0.57 7.83 -6.00
N LEU A 8 -0.06 8.88 -6.66
CA LEU A 8 1.18 9.56 -6.24
C LEU A 8 1.00 10.28 -4.88
N MET A 9 -0.16 10.87 -4.62
CA MET A 9 -0.47 11.48 -3.33
C MET A 9 -0.49 10.45 -2.19
N GLY A 10 -1.17 9.31 -2.40
CA GLY A 10 -1.18 8.21 -1.43
C GLY A 10 0.22 7.64 -1.19
N ALA A 11 1.00 7.39 -2.25
CA ALA A 11 2.37 6.90 -2.15
C ALA A 11 3.29 7.88 -1.40
N ASN A 12 3.17 9.19 -1.67
CA ASN A 12 3.93 10.21 -0.95
C ASN A 12 3.54 10.32 0.52
N GLN A 13 2.25 10.18 0.84
CA GLN A 13 1.78 10.14 2.24
C GLN A 13 2.38 8.93 2.97
N LEU A 14 2.31 7.73 2.39
CA LEU A 14 2.89 6.52 2.97
C LEU A 14 4.40 6.66 3.16
N LYS A 15 5.13 7.14 2.13
CA LYS A 15 6.57 7.45 2.21
C LYS A 15 6.90 8.35 3.40
N ARG A 16 6.13 9.44 3.56
CA ARG A 16 6.32 10.39 4.67
C ARG A 16 6.08 9.74 6.03
N MET A 17 5.05 8.90 6.14
CA MET A 17 4.71 8.21 7.39
C MET A 17 5.77 7.18 7.78
N VAL A 18 6.20 6.34 6.85
CA VAL A 18 7.30 5.36 7.03
C VAL A 18 8.59 6.05 7.45
N LYS A 19 8.98 7.13 6.74
CA LYS A 19 10.17 7.92 7.08
C LYS A 19 10.06 8.57 8.47
N LYS A 20 8.90 9.13 8.82
CA LYS A 20 8.66 9.73 10.15
C LYS A 20 8.75 8.70 11.26
N ALA A 21 8.32 7.47 10.99
CA ALA A 21 8.41 6.33 11.90
C ALA A 21 9.82 5.71 11.97
N LYS A 22 10.79 6.19 11.16
CA LYS A 22 12.16 5.66 11.06
C LYS A 22 12.22 4.17 10.74
N LEU A 23 11.26 3.69 9.95
CA LEU A 23 11.23 2.31 9.48
C LEU A 23 12.15 2.18 8.27
N ASP A 24 12.95 1.11 8.23
CA ASP A 24 13.82 0.77 7.09
C ASP A 24 13.02 0.00 6.03
N ILE A 25 12.04 0.67 5.43
CA ILE A 25 11.11 0.09 4.45
C ILE A 25 11.16 0.89 3.16
N SER A 26 11.34 0.19 2.04
CA SER A 26 11.25 0.77 0.70
C SER A 26 9.78 0.95 0.30
N VAL A 27 9.43 2.15 -0.15
CA VAL A 27 8.09 2.43 -0.68
C VAL A 27 8.23 2.82 -2.15
N ILE A 28 7.71 1.97 -3.03
CA ILE A 28 7.78 2.15 -4.48
C ILE A 28 6.37 2.41 -5.02
N HIS A 29 6.27 3.29 -6.01
CA HIS A 29 5.02 3.54 -6.73
C HIS A 29 5.12 2.89 -8.10
N THR A 30 4.18 1.99 -8.40
CA THR A 30 4.11 1.28 -9.69
C THR A 30 2.66 1.11 -10.12
N PRO A 31 2.34 1.14 -11.42
CA PRO A 31 1.03 0.74 -11.93
C PRO A 31 0.71 -0.71 -11.54
N VAL A 32 -0.57 -1.02 -11.26
CA VAL A 32 -0.99 -2.38 -10.89
C VAL A 32 -0.60 -3.43 -11.95
N GLY A 33 -0.59 -3.06 -13.23
CA GLY A 33 -0.16 -3.95 -14.31
C GLY A 33 1.33 -4.26 -14.36
N GLN A 34 2.15 -3.53 -13.59
CA GLN A 34 3.61 -3.67 -13.48
C GLN A 34 4.04 -4.03 -12.04
N LEU A 35 3.12 -4.55 -11.23
CA LEU A 35 3.49 -5.13 -9.93
C LEU A 35 4.44 -6.31 -10.15
N THR A 36 5.48 -6.39 -9.33
CA THR A 36 6.40 -7.52 -9.28
C THR A 36 6.05 -8.40 -8.08
N ASP A 37 6.42 -9.68 -8.15
CA ASP A 37 6.19 -10.65 -7.06
C ASP A 37 7.07 -10.39 -5.82
N GLU A 38 7.96 -9.40 -5.87
CA GLU A 38 8.87 -9.04 -4.78
C GLU A 38 8.22 -8.13 -3.72
N ALA A 39 7.00 -7.65 -3.96
CA ALA A 39 6.32 -6.80 -3.00
C ALA A 39 5.77 -7.61 -1.83
N ASP A 40 6.22 -7.31 -0.60
CA ASP A 40 5.63 -7.91 0.62
C ASP A 40 4.20 -7.39 0.86
N VAL A 41 3.97 -6.11 0.57
CA VAL A 41 2.72 -5.40 0.83
C VAL A 41 2.37 -4.49 -0.35
N VAL A 42 1.12 -4.59 -0.83
CA VAL A 42 0.60 -3.74 -1.90
C VAL A 42 -0.54 -2.88 -1.39
N VAL A 43 -0.35 -1.56 -1.41
CA VAL A 43 -1.38 -0.57 -1.06
C VAL A 43 -2.03 -0.06 -2.34
N VAL A 44 -3.32 -0.35 -2.53
CA VAL A 44 -4.01 -0.11 -3.81
C VAL A 44 -5.44 0.39 -3.59
N HIS A 45 -6.00 1.14 -4.54
CA HIS A 45 -7.40 1.55 -4.46
C HIS A 45 -8.32 0.32 -4.47
N LYS A 46 -9.38 0.31 -3.66
CA LYS A 46 -10.32 -0.83 -3.51
C LYS A 46 -10.82 -1.40 -4.84
N GLY A 47 -11.08 -0.54 -5.83
CA GLY A 47 -11.52 -0.96 -7.17
C GLY A 47 -10.50 -1.77 -7.99
N LEU A 48 -9.22 -1.79 -7.58
CA LEU A 48 -8.14 -2.54 -8.24
C LEU A 48 -7.58 -3.65 -7.34
N ALA A 49 -8.17 -3.90 -6.17
CA ALA A 49 -7.66 -4.86 -5.19
C ALA A 49 -7.59 -6.29 -5.73
N MET A 50 -8.61 -6.72 -6.48
CA MET A 50 -8.61 -8.04 -7.13
C MET A 50 -7.49 -8.16 -8.16
N GLN A 51 -7.33 -7.17 -9.03
CA GLN A 51 -6.27 -7.16 -10.03
C GLN A 51 -4.88 -7.14 -9.39
N ALA A 52 -4.70 -6.43 -8.27
CA ALA A 52 -3.46 -6.43 -7.51
C ALA A 52 -3.15 -7.81 -6.91
N ARG A 53 -4.16 -8.50 -6.37
CA ARG A 53 -4.03 -9.86 -5.85
C ARG A 53 -3.66 -10.86 -6.95
N GLU A 54 -4.22 -10.72 -8.15
CA GLU A 54 -3.87 -11.57 -9.29
C GLU A 54 -2.43 -11.34 -9.77
N LYS A 55 -1.92 -10.10 -9.65
CA LYS A 55 -0.57 -9.72 -10.10
C LYS A 55 0.52 -9.95 -9.06
N ALA A 56 0.19 -9.94 -7.78
CA ALA A 56 1.11 -10.16 -6.67
C ALA A 56 0.46 -11.10 -5.64
N PRO A 57 0.28 -12.40 -5.97
CA PRO A 57 -0.45 -13.34 -5.12
C PRO A 57 0.23 -13.62 -3.78
N GLY A 58 1.54 -13.41 -3.66
CA GLY A 58 2.29 -13.52 -2.42
C GLY A 58 2.24 -12.28 -1.54
N ALA A 59 1.78 -11.15 -2.06
CA ALA A 59 1.76 -9.88 -1.35
C ALA A 59 0.53 -9.73 -0.47
N VAL A 60 0.68 -9.04 0.66
CA VAL A 60 -0.44 -8.59 1.48
C VAL A 60 -1.10 -7.40 0.79
N ILE A 61 -2.31 -7.58 0.28
CA ILE A 61 -3.05 -6.51 -0.37
C ILE A 61 -3.83 -5.70 0.68
N VAL A 62 -3.57 -4.39 0.71
CA VAL A 62 -4.20 -3.40 1.59
C VAL A 62 -5.01 -2.42 0.74
N PRO A 63 -6.34 -2.61 0.61
CA PRO A 63 -7.17 -1.72 -0.17
C PRO A 63 -7.43 -0.39 0.57
N PHE A 64 -7.24 0.75 -0.10
CA PHE A 64 -7.65 2.07 0.38
C PHE A 64 -8.86 2.58 -0.40
N THR A 65 -9.64 3.47 0.22
CA THR A 65 -10.79 4.14 -0.38
C THR A 65 -10.61 5.66 -0.41
N LEU A 66 -9.98 6.23 0.60
CA LEU A 66 -9.65 7.65 0.69
C LEU A 66 -8.24 7.89 0.16
N PHE A 67 -8.07 8.94 -0.64
CA PHE A 67 -6.74 9.28 -1.19
C PHE A 67 -5.83 9.94 -0.16
N VAL A 68 -6.40 10.48 0.92
CA VAL A 68 -5.69 11.17 2.00
C VAL A 68 -6.29 10.73 3.32
N ASN A 69 -5.44 10.41 4.29
CA ASN A 69 -5.84 10.06 5.66
C ASN A 69 -6.70 8.79 5.76
N ASP A 70 -6.58 7.87 4.81
CA ASP A 70 -7.29 6.61 4.85
C ASP A 70 -6.93 5.80 6.12
N PRO A 71 -7.94 5.30 6.87
CA PRO A 71 -7.70 4.54 8.08
C PRO A 71 -6.94 3.23 7.83
N ALA A 72 -7.07 2.59 6.66
CA ALA A 72 -6.32 1.39 6.32
C ALA A 72 -4.83 1.70 6.15
N VAL A 73 -4.48 2.82 5.52
CA VAL A 73 -3.09 3.27 5.36
C VAL A 73 -2.48 3.64 6.71
N LYS A 74 -3.25 4.33 7.58
CA LYS A 74 -2.82 4.64 8.95
C LYS A 74 -2.60 3.37 9.78
N GLY A 75 -3.56 2.46 9.74
CA GLY A 75 -3.50 1.17 10.44
C GLY A 75 -2.28 0.36 9.99
N LEU A 76 -2.01 0.29 8.69
CA LEU A 76 -0.82 -0.37 8.15
C LEU A 76 0.47 0.18 8.76
N VAL A 77 0.63 1.51 8.82
CA VAL A 77 1.83 2.12 9.41
C VAL A 77 1.92 1.81 10.92
N THR A 78 0.80 1.83 11.64
CA THR A 78 0.78 1.47 13.06
C THR A 78 1.19 0.01 13.28
N THR A 79 0.69 -0.92 12.46
CA THR A 79 1.09 -2.34 12.48
C THR A 79 2.58 -2.50 12.19
N LEU A 80 3.09 -1.82 11.16
CA LEU A 80 4.52 -1.81 10.81
C LEU A 80 5.41 -1.29 11.94
N VAL A 81 4.98 -0.23 12.65
CA VAL A 81 5.70 0.31 13.81
C VAL A 81 5.70 -0.66 14.99
N SER A 82 4.60 -1.39 15.17
CA SER A 82 4.45 -2.34 16.29
C SER A 82 5.19 -3.66 16.05
N GLY A 83 5.59 -3.94 14.80
CA GLY A 83 6.21 -5.20 14.40
C GLY A 83 5.21 -6.35 14.29
N ASP A 84 3.92 -6.04 14.26
CA ASP A 84 2.85 -7.04 14.18
C ASP A 84 2.74 -7.61 12.75
N PRO A 85 2.32 -8.87 12.59
CA PRO A 85 2.10 -9.46 11.28
C PRO A 85 1.00 -8.71 10.53
N ILE A 86 1.28 -8.34 9.28
CA ILE A 86 0.28 -7.72 8.39
C ILE A 86 -0.48 -8.86 7.72
N VAL A 87 -1.80 -8.86 7.87
CA VAL A 87 -2.69 -9.84 7.24
C VAL A 87 -3.62 -9.14 6.26
N SER A 88 -3.77 -9.72 5.06
CA SER A 88 -4.77 -9.23 4.10
C SER A 88 -6.16 -9.60 4.60
N LYS A 89 -7.11 -8.66 4.48
CA LYS A 89 -8.53 -8.87 4.80
C LYS A 89 -9.40 -9.07 3.54
N LEU A 90 -8.78 -9.36 2.40
CA LEU A 90 -9.46 -9.58 1.11
C LEU A 90 -10.08 -10.97 0.99
#